data_AF-A0A7Y3LMV9-F1
#
_entry.id   AF-A0A7Y3LMV9-F1
#
_cell.length_a   1.000
_cell.length_b   1.000
_cell.length_c   1.000
_cell.angle_alpha   90.00
_cell.angle_beta   90.00
_cell.angle_gamma   90.00
#
_symmetry.space_group_name_H-M   'P 1'
#
loop_
_entity.id
_entity.type
_entity.pdbx_description
1 polymer ?
#
loop_
_entity_poly.entity_id
_entity_poly.type
_entity_poly.pdbx_seq_one_letter_code
_entity_poly.pdbx_strand_id
1 'polypeptide(L)'
;MTTILIKNTGDIFLPPTSSALVTTVTNPQDSSNRTEMFVKSTNFAKHLFFIDKIRYRIPLNANPEKQINNFEAKLRSRWGSGVYKIGSYSSVYLRLNRAGNSDQGFDFITIEYNPNKITASPVHEVDKVIEQAKALLVALGNDLGEELSFDQAVITRLDITVDFHGIESPSEIIEGLLGIYPKYSRFKKFYLSLDRREFETLVAGTKITRLTIYNKYEQTKSEKYRGTLRWEVVLKKDALDSNGFNLLSDLTQEQLDIGGLKLWEWSQAGRRIVRTRNYLWEQINLLEASKNDKLKYFAYLILTCSDMTFGETSVAMRRKFSNYNKELGISCSSELISRNNIKSVYLDITSGCLVEVN
;
A
#
# COMPACT_ATOMS: atom_id res chain seq x y z
N MET A 1 -7.43 21.69 14.73
CA MET A 1 -6.35 22.42 14.02
C MET A 1 -5.07 21.68 14.32
N THR A 2 -4.46 21.06 13.31
CA THR A 2 -3.17 20.36 13.46
C THR A 2 -2.12 21.19 12.75
N THR A 3 -1.18 21.74 13.50
CA THR A 3 -0.08 22.55 12.98
C THR A 3 1.03 21.61 12.52
N ILE A 4 1.38 21.64 11.23
CA ILE A 4 2.50 20.87 10.67
C ILE A 4 3.67 21.85 10.44
N LEU A 5 4.79 21.61 11.12
CA LEU A 5 6.04 22.34 10.95
C LEU A 5 6.86 21.65 9.85
N ILE A 6 7.00 22.28 8.69
CA ILE A 6 7.92 21.82 7.64
C ILE A 6 9.18 22.68 7.72
N LYS A 7 10.34 22.04 7.91
CA LYS A 7 11.64 22.72 7.98
C LYS A 7 12.18 22.90 6.56
N ASN A 8 12.62 24.12 6.23
CA ASN A 8 13.09 24.47 4.90
C ASN A 8 14.57 24.03 4.72
N THR A 9 14.81 23.00 3.90
CA THR A 9 16.17 22.53 3.56
C THR A 9 16.43 22.39 2.06
N GLY A 10 15.57 22.91 1.18
CA GLY A 10 15.81 22.92 -0.27
C GLY A 10 14.53 23.09 -1.08
N ASP A 11 14.68 23.43 -2.36
CA ASP A 11 13.61 23.73 -3.31
C ASP A 11 12.44 22.74 -3.23
N ILE A 12 11.30 23.20 -2.72
CA ILE A 12 10.06 22.42 -2.67
C ILE A 12 9.45 22.45 -4.07
N PHE A 13 9.71 21.42 -4.86
CA PHE A 13 8.99 21.16 -6.10
C PHE A 13 7.65 20.51 -5.79
N LEU A 14 6.59 21.32 -5.73
CA LEU A 14 5.22 20.83 -5.72
C LEU A 14 4.86 20.26 -7.12
N PRO A 15 4.06 19.19 -7.21
CA PRO A 15 3.59 18.70 -8.50
C PRO A 15 2.75 19.79 -9.21
N PRO A 16 2.79 19.85 -10.55
CA PRO A 16 2.26 20.97 -11.36
C PRO A 16 0.74 21.23 -11.24
N THR A 17 0.01 20.38 -10.51
CA THR A 17 -1.43 20.53 -10.22
C THR A 17 -1.71 21.14 -8.83
N SER A 18 -0.70 21.56 -8.08
CA SER A 18 -0.84 22.03 -6.71
C SER A 18 -0.88 23.55 -6.63
N SER A 19 -2.04 24.13 -6.29
CA SER A 19 -2.11 25.51 -5.82
C SER A 19 -1.88 25.52 -4.31
N ALA A 20 -0.65 25.79 -3.86
CA ALA A 20 -0.37 26.02 -2.44
C ALA A 20 -0.59 27.50 -2.11
N LEU A 21 -1.43 27.78 -1.11
CA LEU A 21 -1.57 29.12 -0.55
C LEU A 21 -0.48 29.29 0.52
N VAL A 22 0.63 29.90 0.13
CA VAL A 22 1.73 30.23 1.06
C VAL A 22 1.29 31.45 1.87
N THR A 23 0.99 31.26 3.15
CA THR A 23 0.74 32.39 4.06
C THR A 23 1.96 32.59 4.93
N THR A 24 2.67 33.70 4.74
CA THR A 24 3.82 34.07 5.58
C THR A 24 3.29 34.80 6.81
N VAL A 25 3.43 34.21 8.00
CA VAL A 25 3.17 34.92 9.26
C VAL A 25 4.51 35.38 9.80
N THR A 26 4.80 36.66 9.68
CA THR A 26 5.94 37.30 10.35
C THR A 26 5.49 37.74 11.74
N ASN A 27 6.08 37.17 12.79
CA ASN A 27 5.88 37.65 14.16
C ASN A 27 6.89 38.78 14.43
N PRO A 28 6.47 40.04 14.57
CA PRO A 28 7.39 41.18 14.63
C PRO A 28 8.21 41.28 15.94
N GLN A 29 8.04 40.36 16.90
CA GLN A 29 8.72 40.41 18.19
C GLN A 29 9.79 39.31 18.42
N ASP A 30 10.05 38.45 17.45
CA ASP A 30 11.08 37.42 17.58
C ASP A 30 12.27 37.74 16.66
N SER A 31 13.43 38.05 17.24
CA SER A 31 14.67 38.32 16.49
C SER A 31 15.26 37.06 15.85
N SER A 32 14.64 35.89 16.07
CA SER A 32 14.88 34.70 15.26
C SER A 32 13.90 34.69 14.08
N ASN A 33 14.39 34.99 12.89
CA ASN A 33 13.63 34.82 11.64
C ASN A 33 13.28 33.33 11.44
N ARG A 34 12.23 32.85 12.12
CA ARG A 34 11.62 31.54 11.89
C ARG A 34 10.45 31.75 10.93
N THR A 35 10.68 31.43 9.66
CA THR A 35 9.61 31.35 8.68
C THR A 35 8.79 30.09 8.97
N GLU A 36 7.62 30.24 9.57
CA GLU A 36 6.65 29.15 9.70
C GLU A 36 5.92 28.98 8.36
N MET A 37 6.17 27.86 7.68
CA MET A 37 5.45 27.51 6.45
C MET A 37 4.22 26.69 6.78
N PHE A 38 3.05 27.33 6.70
CA PHE A 38 1.77 26.64 6.75
C PHE A 38 1.41 26.14 5.35
N VAL A 39 1.65 24.85 5.08
CA VAL A 39 1.09 24.22 3.87
C VAL A 39 -0.35 23.85 4.18
N LYS A 40 -1.28 24.79 3.99
CA LYS A 40 -2.69 24.45 3.79
C LYS A 40 -2.84 23.88 2.39
N SER A 41 -2.60 22.57 2.29
CA SER A 41 -3.06 21.83 1.13
C SER A 41 -4.57 21.68 1.25
N THR A 42 -5.32 22.52 0.54
CA THR A 42 -6.78 22.39 0.46
C THR A 42 -7.22 21.40 -0.63
N ASN A 43 -6.28 20.74 -1.33
CA ASN A 43 -6.57 19.93 -2.53
C ASN A 43 -5.73 18.63 -2.66
N PHE A 44 -5.05 18.14 -1.62
CA PHE A 44 -4.42 16.82 -1.73
C PHE A 44 -5.49 15.71 -1.69
N ALA A 45 -5.74 15.16 -2.87
CA ALA A 45 -6.42 13.93 -3.21
C ALA A 45 -7.87 13.77 -2.68
N LYS A 46 -8.83 13.98 -3.58
CA LYS A 46 -10.23 13.58 -3.39
C LYS A 46 -10.37 12.06 -3.11
N HIS A 47 -9.36 11.27 -3.48
CA HIS A 47 -9.31 9.81 -3.41
C HIS A 47 -7.93 9.35 -2.94
N LEU A 48 -7.87 8.65 -1.79
CA LEU A 48 -6.60 8.32 -1.13
C LEU A 48 -6.00 7.00 -1.64
N PHE A 49 -6.83 6.10 -2.14
CA PHE A 49 -6.45 4.75 -2.53
C PHE A 49 -6.65 4.50 -4.02
N PHE A 50 -5.74 3.71 -4.61
CA PHE A 50 -5.77 3.38 -6.03
C PHE A 50 -5.72 1.87 -6.26
N ILE A 51 -6.34 1.42 -7.35
CA ILE A 51 -6.24 0.02 -7.80
C ILE A 51 -4.99 -0.11 -8.66
N ASP A 52 -3.96 -0.82 -8.18
CA ASP A 52 -2.76 -1.11 -8.96
C ASP A 52 -2.93 -2.35 -9.82
N LYS A 53 -3.66 -3.36 -9.32
CA LYS A 53 -3.91 -4.58 -10.07
C LYS A 53 -5.26 -5.16 -9.71
N ILE A 54 -5.92 -5.70 -10.72
CA ILE A 54 -7.18 -6.42 -10.56
C ILE A 54 -7.11 -7.74 -11.30
N ARG A 55 -7.70 -8.78 -10.69
CA ARG A 55 -7.99 -10.05 -11.34
C ARG A 55 -9.43 -10.44 -11.07
N TYR A 56 -10.17 -10.83 -12.10
CA TYR A 56 -11.53 -11.33 -11.96
C TYR A 56 -11.79 -12.52 -12.88
N ARG A 57 -12.88 -13.22 -12.60
CA ARG A 57 -13.39 -14.35 -13.36
C ARG A 57 -14.74 -14.00 -13.91
N ILE A 58 -15.00 -14.41 -15.14
CA ILE A 58 -16.32 -14.29 -15.75
C ILE A 58 -16.77 -15.67 -16.24
N PRO A 59 -17.97 -16.13 -15.86
CA PRO A 59 -18.51 -17.39 -16.36
C PRO A 59 -18.69 -17.33 -17.87
N LEU A 60 -18.62 -18.49 -18.50
CA LEU A 60 -18.99 -18.67 -19.90
C LEU A 60 -20.33 -19.40 -19.95
N ASN A 61 -21.24 -18.91 -20.78
CA ASN A 61 -22.51 -19.56 -21.05
C ASN A 61 -22.21 -20.86 -21.80
N ALA A 62 -22.58 -21.98 -21.18
CA ALA A 62 -22.25 -23.31 -21.63
C ALA A 62 -22.83 -23.61 -23.03
N ASN A 63 -22.06 -23.33 -24.09
CA ASN A 63 -21.79 -24.23 -25.22
C ASN A 63 -20.77 -23.65 -26.23
N PRO A 64 -19.46 -23.62 -25.93
CA PRO A 64 -18.54 -22.81 -26.72
C PRO A 64 -17.36 -23.62 -27.28
N GLU A 65 -17.43 -24.95 -27.40
CA GLU A 65 -16.26 -25.75 -27.82
C GLU A 65 -15.67 -25.30 -29.16
N LYS A 66 -16.51 -25.02 -30.16
CA LYS A 66 -16.01 -24.64 -31.49
C LYS A 66 -15.47 -23.20 -31.54
N GLN A 67 -16.09 -22.27 -30.82
CA GLN A 67 -15.66 -20.88 -30.75
C GLN A 67 -14.45 -20.70 -29.84
N ILE A 68 -14.41 -21.42 -28.70
CA ILE A 68 -13.26 -21.42 -27.81
C ILE A 68 -12.07 -22.16 -28.41
N ASN A 69 -12.24 -23.27 -29.11
CA ASN A 69 -11.10 -23.90 -29.77
C ASN A 69 -10.49 -22.99 -30.84
N ASN A 70 -11.32 -22.23 -31.57
CA ASN A 70 -10.86 -21.20 -32.49
C ASN A 70 -10.21 -20.01 -31.77
N PHE A 71 -10.75 -19.59 -30.64
CA PHE A 71 -10.19 -18.52 -29.81
C PHE A 71 -8.87 -18.95 -29.18
N GLU A 72 -8.79 -20.14 -28.59
CA GLU A 72 -7.58 -20.75 -28.04
C GLU A 72 -6.52 -20.98 -29.13
N ALA A 73 -6.91 -21.41 -30.33
CA ALA A 73 -6.01 -21.50 -31.47
C ALA A 73 -5.52 -20.11 -31.91
N LYS A 74 -6.37 -19.08 -31.91
CA LYS A 74 -5.97 -17.67 -32.14
C LYS A 74 -5.03 -17.18 -31.04
N LEU A 75 -5.27 -17.55 -29.78
CA LEU A 75 -4.44 -17.20 -28.63
C LEU A 75 -3.05 -17.85 -28.75
N ARG A 76 -3.00 -19.16 -28.99
CA ARG A 76 -1.76 -19.94 -29.10
C ARG A 76 -0.95 -19.55 -30.33
N SER A 77 -1.60 -19.37 -31.49
CA SER A 77 -0.91 -19.09 -32.77
C SER A 77 -0.28 -17.70 -32.83
N ARG A 78 -0.89 -16.69 -32.18
CA ARG A 78 -0.36 -15.33 -32.24
C ARG A 78 0.72 -15.01 -31.20
N TRP A 79 0.74 -15.65 -30.02
CA TRP A 79 1.47 -15.06 -28.88
C TRP A 79 2.20 -16.02 -27.94
N GLY A 80 2.05 -17.34 -28.08
CA GLY A 80 2.54 -18.26 -27.05
C GLY A 80 1.81 -18.06 -25.70
N SER A 81 2.01 -18.97 -24.74
CA SER A 81 1.18 -19.08 -23.54
C SER A 81 1.01 -17.77 -22.73
N GLY A 82 -0.21 -17.20 -22.74
CA GLY A 82 -0.83 -16.55 -21.56
C GLY A 82 -0.82 -15.02 -21.43
N VAL A 83 -0.36 -14.24 -22.42
CA VAL A 83 -0.42 -12.77 -22.38
C VAL A 83 -1.12 -12.24 -23.63
N TYR A 84 -2.18 -11.45 -23.45
CA TYR A 84 -3.02 -10.97 -24.55
C TYR A 84 -2.99 -9.44 -24.64
N LYS A 85 -2.92 -8.95 -25.87
CA LYS A 85 -3.08 -7.52 -26.16
C LYS A 85 -4.50 -7.30 -26.70
N ILE A 86 -5.44 -6.88 -25.84
CA ILE A 86 -6.79 -6.46 -26.29
C ILE A 86 -6.62 -5.04 -26.84
N GLY A 87 -6.69 -4.84 -28.16
CA GLY A 87 -6.58 -3.52 -28.78
C GLY A 87 -5.28 -2.77 -28.42
N SER A 88 -5.41 -1.56 -27.88
CA SER A 88 -4.28 -0.72 -27.42
C SER A 88 -3.70 -1.13 -26.06
N TYR A 89 -4.29 -2.10 -25.35
CA TYR A 89 -3.94 -2.44 -23.98
C TYR A 89 -2.70 -3.36 -23.92
N SER A 90 -1.57 -2.83 -23.47
CA SER A 90 -0.25 -3.46 -23.58
C SER A 90 0.06 -4.59 -22.58
N SER A 91 -0.82 -4.88 -21.62
CA SER A 91 -0.54 -5.89 -20.57
C SER A 91 -1.78 -6.46 -19.88
N VAL A 92 -2.65 -7.12 -20.65
CA VAL A 92 -3.78 -7.91 -20.11
C VAL A 92 -3.44 -9.40 -20.15
N TYR A 93 -3.57 -10.07 -19.02
CA TYR A 93 -3.39 -11.51 -18.91
C TYR A 93 -4.75 -12.20 -18.95
N LEU A 94 -4.92 -13.10 -19.92
CA LEU A 94 -6.13 -13.88 -20.09
C LEU A 94 -5.81 -15.37 -19.90
N ARG A 95 -6.68 -16.07 -19.18
CA ARG A 95 -6.58 -17.51 -19.00
C ARG A 95 -7.96 -18.15 -19.06
N LEU A 96 -8.16 -19.08 -19.98
CA LEU A 96 -9.32 -19.96 -20.02
C LEU A 96 -9.16 -21.06 -18.95
N ASN A 97 -10.21 -21.37 -18.20
CA ASN A 97 -10.17 -22.37 -17.13
C ASN A 97 -11.35 -23.32 -17.19
N ARG A 98 -11.09 -24.58 -16.83
CA ARG A 98 -12.11 -25.61 -16.59
C ARG A 98 -12.33 -25.76 -15.09
N ALA A 99 -13.56 -25.98 -14.68
CA ALA A 99 -13.98 -26.26 -13.33
C ALA A 99 -14.03 -27.79 -13.14
N GLY A 100 -13.09 -28.33 -12.36
CA GLY A 100 -13.05 -29.77 -12.05
C GLY A 100 -12.54 -30.65 -13.21
N ASN A 101 -12.91 -31.94 -13.17
CA ASN A 101 -12.61 -32.92 -14.22
C ASN A 101 -13.70 -32.92 -15.32
N SER A 102 -14.16 -31.74 -15.74
CA SER A 102 -15.10 -31.67 -16.86
C SER A 102 -14.34 -31.89 -18.16
N ASP A 103 -14.71 -32.96 -18.88
CA ASP A 103 -14.30 -33.15 -20.27
C ASP A 103 -15.02 -32.17 -21.22
N GLN A 104 -16.02 -31.45 -20.71
CA GLN A 104 -16.87 -30.51 -21.45
C GLN A 104 -16.37 -29.07 -21.27
N GLY A 105 -15.66 -28.54 -22.27
CA GLY A 105 -15.43 -27.10 -22.44
C GLY A 105 -14.64 -26.36 -21.34
N PHE A 106 -14.66 -25.02 -21.38
CA PHE A 106 -14.13 -24.13 -20.35
C PHE A 106 -15.29 -23.43 -19.63
N ASP A 107 -15.22 -23.32 -18.31
CA ASP A 107 -16.31 -22.80 -17.47
C ASP A 107 -16.20 -21.31 -17.19
N PHE A 108 -14.99 -20.75 -17.24
CA PHE A 108 -14.77 -19.32 -17.00
C PHE A 108 -13.44 -18.80 -17.59
N ILE A 109 -13.41 -17.49 -17.81
CA ILE A 109 -12.21 -16.75 -18.19
C ILE A 109 -11.69 -16.00 -16.97
N THR A 110 -10.39 -16.12 -16.70
CA THR A 110 -9.69 -15.26 -15.75
C THR A 110 -9.02 -14.12 -16.52
N ILE A 111 -9.26 -12.89 -16.06
CA ILE A 111 -8.67 -11.67 -16.59
C ILE A 111 -7.83 -11.04 -15.47
N GLU A 112 -6.58 -10.67 -15.75
CA GLU A 112 -5.73 -9.90 -14.84
C GLU A 112 -5.05 -8.76 -15.59
N TYR A 113 -5.06 -7.55 -15.02
CA TYR A 113 -4.30 -6.43 -15.58
C TYR A 113 -3.98 -5.37 -14.51
N ASN A 114 -3.10 -4.44 -14.86
CA ASN A 114 -2.83 -3.22 -14.09
C ASN A 114 -3.51 -2.03 -14.81
N PRO A 115 -4.56 -1.41 -14.24
CA PRO A 115 -5.28 -0.31 -14.89
C PRO A 115 -4.39 0.88 -15.25
N ASN A 116 -3.36 1.15 -14.44
CA ASN A 116 -2.41 2.24 -14.67
C ASN A 116 -1.43 1.99 -15.83
N LYS A 117 -1.40 0.78 -16.40
CA LYS A 117 -0.58 0.44 -17.57
C LYS A 117 -1.37 0.38 -18.87
N ILE A 118 -2.68 0.57 -18.78
CA ILE A 118 -3.60 0.48 -19.92
C ILE A 118 -3.72 1.84 -20.63
N THR A 119 -3.80 2.93 -19.88
CA THR A 119 -3.92 4.28 -20.42
C THR A 119 -2.62 5.06 -20.32
N ALA A 120 -2.43 6.05 -21.19
CA ALA A 120 -1.27 6.95 -21.14
C ALA A 120 -1.24 7.83 -19.88
N SER A 121 -2.39 8.03 -19.24
CA SER A 121 -2.51 8.73 -17.96
C SER A 121 -2.84 7.74 -16.84
N PRO A 122 -2.21 7.88 -15.65
CA PRO A 122 -2.55 7.08 -14.47
C PRO A 122 -4.04 7.14 -14.14
N VAL A 123 -4.60 5.98 -13.81
CA VAL A 123 -6.00 5.83 -13.49
C VAL A 123 -6.17 5.88 -11.98
N HIS A 124 -6.39 7.08 -11.47
CA HIS A 124 -6.58 7.30 -10.04
C HIS A 124 -8.05 7.18 -9.61
N GLU A 125 -8.98 7.18 -10.56
CA GLU A 125 -10.42 7.14 -10.30
C GLU A 125 -10.96 5.74 -10.57
N VAL A 126 -11.71 5.18 -9.62
CA VAL A 126 -12.33 3.85 -9.76
C VAL A 126 -13.26 3.79 -11.00
N ASP A 127 -13.99 4.85 -11.31
CA ASP A 127 -14.89 4.89 -12.47
C ASP A 127 -14.16 4.61 -13.78
N LYS A 128 -12.94 5.14 -13.95
CA LYS A 128 -12.12 4.87 -15.14
C LYS A 128 -11.64 3.41 -15.17
N VAL A 129 -11.38 2.79 -14.02
CA VAL A 129 -11.08 1.35 -13.94
C VAL A 129 -12.29 0.51 -14.36
N ILE A 130 -13.49 0.90 -13.94
CA ILE A 130 -14.76 0.26 -14.33
C ILE A 130 -14.97 0.37 -15.84
N GLU A 131 -14.82 1.56 -16.42
CA GLU A 131 -14.99 1.77 -17.86
C GLU A 131 -13.97 0.96 -18.68
N GLN A 132 -12.73 0.85 -18.20
CA GLN A 132 -11.72 -0.04 -18.80
C GLN A 132 -12.15 -1.51 -18.73
N ALA A 133 -12.64 -1.97 -17.58
CA ALA A 133 -13.10 -3.35 -17.42
C ALA A 133 -14.30 -3.66 -18.34
N LYS A 134 -15.28 -2.76 -18.44
CA LYS A 134 -16.42 -2.88 -19.36
C LYS A 134 -15.96 -2.96 -20.81
N ALA A 135 -15.09 -2.04 -21.24
CA ALA A 135 -14.55 -2.05 -22.60
C ALA A 135 -13.79 -3.35 -22.91
N LEU A 136 -13.05 -3.88 -21.92
CA LEU A 136 -12.34 -5.14 -22.04
C LEU A 136 -13.27 -6.33 -22.21
N LEU A 137 -14.36 -6.36 -21.43
CA LEU A 137 -15.39 -7.41 -21.52
C LEU A 137 -16.13 -7.38 -22.86
N VAL A 138 -16.47 -6.19 -23.37
CA VAL A 138 -17.11 -6.04 -24.70
C VAL A 138 -16.17 -6.55 -25.81
N ALA A 139 -14.91 -6.12 -25.79
CA ALA A 139 -13.93 -6.56 -26.79
C ALA A 139 -13.71 -8.08 -26.74
N LEU A 140 -13.61 -8.65 -25.54
CA LEU A 140 -13.45 -10.09 -25.36
C LEU A 140 -14.71 -10.86 -25.78
N GLY A 141 -15.90 -10.36 -25.46
CA GLY A 141 -17.17 -10.95 -25.86
C GLY A 141 -17.33 -10.99 -27.39
N ASN A 142 -16.96 -9.91 -28.08
CA ASN A 142 -16.93 -9.87 -29.55
C ASN A 142 -15.97 -10.91 -30.15
N ASP A 143 -14.79 -11.09 -29.56
CA ASP A 143 -13.81 -12.08 -30.01
C ASP A 143 -14.27 -13.52 -29.79
N LEU A 144 -15.07 -13.76 -28.74
CA LEU A 144 -15.63 -15.06 -28.38
C LEU A 144 -16.96 -15.37 -29.08
N GLY A 145 -17.68 -14.35 -29.54
CA GLY A 145 -19.05 -14.48 -30.03
C GLY A 145 -20.05 -14.69 -28.89
N GLU A 146 -19.76 -14.18 -27.70
CA GLU A 146 -20.57 -14.32 -26.48
C GLU A 146 -20.75 -12.97 -25.79
N GLU A 147 -21.93 -12.74 -25.18
CA GLU A 147 -22.14 -11.58 -24.33
C GLU A 147 -21.57 -11.82 -22.93
N LEU A 148 -20.59 -11.00 -22.56
CA LEU A 148 -19.91 -11.07 -21.27
C LEU A 148 -20.48 -10.01 -20.32
N SER A 149 -21.21 -10.43 -19.29
CA SER A 149 -21.83 -9.53 -18.30
C SER A 149 -20.83 -9.03 -17.26
N PHE A 150 -20.75 -7.70 -17.12
CA PHE A 150 -19.96 -7.02 -16.08
C PHE A 150 -20.41 -7.39 -14.67
N ASP A 151 -21.72 -7.54 -14.44
CA ASP A 151 -22.29 -7.85 -13.12
C ASP A 151 -22.04 -9.28 -12.67
N GLN A 152 -21.59 -10.16 -13.58
CA GLN A 152 -21.21 -11.54 -13.27
C GLN A 152 -19.71 -11.71 -13.06
N ALA A 153 -18.93 -10.64 -13.21
CA ALA A 153 -17.48 -10.70 -13.10
C ALA A 153 -17.02 -10.70 -11.63
N VAL A 154 -16.59 -11.86 -11.15
CA VAL A 154 -16.18 -12.10 -9.77
C VAL A 154 -14.70 -11.73 -9.57
N ILE A 155 -14.42 -10.77 -8.69
CA ILE A 155 -13.05 -10.40 -8.33
C ILE A 155 -12.39 -11.55 -7.56
N THR A 156 -11.16 -11.90 -7.96
CA THR A 156 -10.36 -12.94 -7.32
C THR A 156 -9.03 -12.43 -6.77
N ARG A 157 -8.62 -11.22 -7.18
CA ARG A 157 -7.52 -10.46 -6.59
C ARG A 157 -7.74 -8.97 -6.78
N LEU A 158 -7.45 -8.19 -5.74
CA LEU A 158 -7.41 -6.73 -5.81
C LEU A 158 -6.16 -6.24 -5.07
N ASP A 159 -5.33 -5.44 -5.74
CA ASP A 159 -4.17 -4.80 -5.14
C ASP A 159 -4.47 -3.31 -4.99
N ILE A 160 -4.63 -2.87 -3.74
CA ILE A 160 -4.90 -1.49 -3.35
C ILE A 160 -3.59 -0.84 -2.96
N THR A 161 -3.31 0.37 -3.46
CA THR A 161 -2.04 1.05 -3.23
C THR A 161 -2.21 2.50 -2.85
N VAL A 162 -1.21 3.01 -2.12
CA VAL A 162 -0.97 4.43 -1.86
C VAL A 162 0.52 4.70 -2.02
N ASP A 163 0.85 5.79 -2.72
CA ASP A 163 2.21 6.27 -2.87
C ASP A 163 2.43 7.44 -1.90
N PHE A 164 3.50 7.35 -1.13
CA PHE A 164 3.99 8.43 -0.27
C PHE A 164 5.20 9.07 -0.91
N HIS A 165 5.22 10.40 -0.97
CA HIS A 165 6.28 11.16 -1.65
C HIS A 165 7.10 12.00 -0.68
N GLY A 166 8.26 12.47 -1.14
CA GLY A 166 9.14 13.37 -0.38
C GLY A 166 9.87 12.70 0.78
N ILE A 167 10.01 11.36 0.77
CA ILE A 167 10.70 10.64 1.83
C ILE A 167 12.20 10.64 1.55
N GLU A 168 12.98 11.33 2.38
CA GLU A 168 14.45 11.40 2.24
C GLU A 168 15.12 10.03 2.37
N SER A 169 14.69 9.25 3.36
CA SER A 169 15.25 7.92 3.66
C SER A 169 14.13 6.86 3.78
N PRO A 170 13.67 6.26 2.65
CA PRO A 170 12.66 5.21 2.68
C PRO A 170 13.08 4.00 3.51
N SER A 171 14.39 3.71 3.55
CA SER A 171 14.96 2.60 4.29
C SER A 171 14.70 2.72 5.79
N GLU A 172 14.92 3.91 6.37
CA GLU A 172 14.67 4.18 7.78
C GLU A 172 13.18 4.06 8.15
N ILE A 173 12.28 4.39 7.22
CA ILE A 173 10.84 4.19 7.44
C ILE A 173 10.50 2.69 7.47
N ILE A 174 11.01 1.93 6.49
CA ILE A 174 10.78 0.48 6.42
C ILE A 174 11.37 -0.22 7.65
N GLU A 175 12.58 0.17 8.05
CA GLU A 175 13.24 -0.30 9.27
C GLU A 175 12.45 0.07 10.53
N GLY A 176 12.01 1.31 10.66
CA GLY A 176 11.21 1.77 11.81
C GLY A 176 9.89 1.01 11.97
N LEU A 177 9.38 0.41 10.89
CA LEU A 177 8.22 -0.47 10.92
C LEU A 177 8.54 -1.92 11.30
N LEU A 178 9.81 -2.30 11.55
CA LEU A 178 10.25 -3.65 11.95
C LEU A 178 9.52 -4.18 13.19
N GLY A 179 9.31 -3.33 14.19
CA GLY A 179 8.61 -3.70 15.43
C GLY A 179 7.08 -3.80 15.30
N ILE A 180 6.50 -3.33 14.20
CA ILE A 180 5.04 -3.22 14.05
C ILE A 180 4.47 -4.41 13.31
N TYR A 181 3.58 -5.17 13.95
CA TYR A 181 2.90 -6.30 13.32
C TYR A 181 1.48 -5.89 12.90
N PRO A 182 1.10 -6.09 11.63
CA PRO A 182 -0.30 -5.98 11.23
C PRO A 182 -1.18 -6.90 12.09
N LYS A 183 -2.41 -6.47 12.37
CA LYS A 183 -3.33 -7.26 13.20
C LYS A 183 -3.55 -8.63 12.56
N TYR A 184 -3.42 -9.72 13.33
CA TYR A 184 -3.62 -11.10 12.84
C TYR A 184 -2.65 -11.55 11.74
N SER A 185 -1.55 -10.83 11.51
CA SER A 185 -0.50 -11.28 10.60
C SER A 185 0.08 -12.62 11.06
N ARG A 186 0.25 -13.55 10.12
CA ARG A 186 0.88 -14.86 10.37
C ARG A 186 2.36 -14.89 10.02
N PHE A 187 2.83 -13.92 9.25
CA PHE A 187 4.25 -13.82 8.90
C PHE A 187 4.67 -12.36 8.69
N LYS A 188 5.96 -12.14 8.79
CA LYS A 188 6.61 -10.88 8.47
C LYS A 188 7.98 -11.18 7.88
N LYS A 189 8.34 -10.49 6.80
CA LYS A 189 9.60 -10.66 6.07
C LYS A 189 10.11 -9.30 5.65
N PHE A 190 11.43 -9.18 5.60
CA PHE A 190 12.12 -8.00 5.13
C PHE A 190 13.12 -8.41 4.06
N TYR A 191 13.35 -7.50 3.13
CA TYR A 191 14.31 -7.67 2.06
C TYR A 191 15.26 -6.48 2.10
N LEU A 192 16.54 -6.81 2.16
CA LEU A 192 17.64 -5.87 2.12
C LEU A 192 18.17 -5.81 0.69
N SER A 193 18.57 -4.61 0.27
CA SER A 193 19.45 -4.42 -0.89
C SER A 193 20.79 -5.09 -0.61
N LEU A 194 21.22 -6.03 -1.45
CA LEU A 194 22.55 -6.64 -1.28
C LEU A 194 23.67 -5.61 -1.48
N ASP A 195 23.48 -4.69 -2.43
CA ASP A 195 24.51 -3.72 -2.82
C ASP A 195 24.61 -2.55 -1.84
N ARG A 196 23.47 -2.08 -1.32
CA ARG A 196 23.39 -0.90 -0.44
C ARG A 196 23.33 -1.23 1.04
N ARG A 197 23.01 -2.49 1.39
CA ARG A 197 22.73 -2.93 2.77
C ARG A 197 21.60 -2.14 3.43
N GLU A 198 20.67 -1.63 2.63
CA GLU A 198 19.50 -0.86 3.07
C GLU A 198 18.24 -1.74 3.04
N PHE A 199 17.30 -1.50 3.96
CA PHE A 199 15.94 -2.04 3.88
C PHE A 199 15.23 -1.50 2.64
N GLU A 200 14.76 -2.39 1.77
CA GLU A 200 14.07 -2.03 0.52
C GLU A 200 12.60 -2.42 0.53
N THR A 201 12.25 -3.52 1.19
CA THR A 201 10.87 -4.03 1.19
C THR A 201 10.54 -4.71 2.51
N LEU A 202 9.38 -4.35 3.06
CA LEU A 202 8.68 -5.03 4.14
C LEU A 202 7.47 -5.78 3.56
N VAL A 203 7.32 -7.06 3.90
CA VAL A 203 6.14 -7.87 3.57
C VAL A 203 5.54 -8.46 4.83
N ALA A 204 4.23 -8.33 5.00
CA ALA A 204 3.52 -8.91 6.14
C ALA A 204 2.10 -9.37 5.77
N GLY A 205 1.53 -10.28 6.55
CA GLY A 205 0.11 -10.62 6.46
C GLY A 205 -0.18 -12.11 6.55
N THR A 206 -1.11 -12.57 5.74
CA THR A 206 -1.64 -13.93 5.68
C THR A 206 -1.59 -14.45 4.23
N LYS A 207 -2.12 -15.66 3.98
CA LYS A 207 -2.21 -16.20 2.61
C LYS A 207 -3.20 -15.42 1.72
N ILE A 208 -4.22 -14.81 2.33
CA ILE A 208 -5.34 -14.15 1.65
C ILE A 208 -5.23 -12.61 1.66
N THR A 209 -4.45 -12.05 2.58
CA THR A 209 -4.20 -10.60 2.69
C THR A 209 -2.71 -10.37 2.85
N ARG A 210 -2.08 -9.58 1.99
CA ARG A 210 -0.65 -9.30 2.07
C ARG A 210 -0.36 -7.81 1.93
N LEU A 211 0.29 -7.25 2.94
CA LEU A 211 0.92 -5.95 2.91
C LEU A 211 2.32 -6.05 2.30
N THR A 212 2.65 -5.11 1.43
CA THR A 212 4.00 -4.82 0.95
C THR A 212 4.24 -3.32 1.13
N ILE A 213 5.32 -2.94 1.80
CA ILE A 213 5.81 -1.55 1.85
C ILE A 213 7.20 -1.55 1.23
N TYR A 214 7.41 -0.75 0.19
CA TYR A 214 8.66 -0.82 -0.57
C TYR A 214 9.05 0.51 -1.19
N ASN A 215 10.35 0.67 -1.42
CA ASN A 215 10.88 1.80 -2.18
C ASN A 215 10.48 1.66 -3.66
N LYS A 216 9.48 2.44 -4.08
CA LYS A 216 8.89 2.32 -5.42
C LYS A 216 9.82 2.87 -6.51
N TYR A 217 10.59 3.90 -6.18
CA TYR A 217 11.61 4.46 -7.07
C TYR A 217 12.58 3.38 -7.54
N GLU A 218 13.11 2.62 -6.59
CA GLU A 218 14.07 1.55 -6.83
C GLU A 218 13.43 0.38 -7.58
N GLN A 219 12.23 -0.06 -7.15
CA GLN A 219 11.51 -1.15 -7.80
C GLN A 219 11.19 -0.84 -9.27
N THR A 220 10.96 0.43 -9.61
CA THR A 220 10.65 0.87 -10.98
C THR A 220 11.88 1.31 -11.76
N LYS A 221 13.10 1.12 -11.23
CA LYS A 221 14.35 1.57 -11.88
C LYS A 221 14.31 3.04 -12.27
N SER A 222 13.86 3.89 -11.34
CA SER A 222 13.82 5.35 -11.47
C SER A 222 12.72 5.93 -12.38
N GLU A 223 11.70 5.15 -12.77
CA GLU A 223 10.53 5.70 -13.46
C GLU A 223 9.61 6.54 -12.55
N LYS A 224 9.72 6.36 -11.23
CA LYS A 224 9.02 7.17 -10.23
C LYS A 224 9.90 8.26 -9.65
N TYR A 225 9.32 9.15 -8.84
CA TYR A 225 10.10 10.18 -8.15
C TYR A 225 10.95 9.56 -7.03
N ARG A 226 12.18 10.07 -6.87
CA ARG A 226 13.03 9.70 -5.74
C ARG A 226 12.31 9.99 -4.42
N GLY A 227 12.48 9.10 -3.44
CA GLY A 227 11.78 9.21 -2.16
C GLY A 227 10.30 8.79 -2.21
N THR A 228 9.91 8.02 -3.22
CA THR A 228 8.56 7.42 -3.27
C THR A 228 8.55 6.07 -2.56
N LEU A 229 7.79 5.97 -1.47
CA LEU A 229 7.50 4.72 -0.79
C LEU A 229 6.07 4.29 -1.14
N ARG A 230 5.89 3.05 -1.57
CA ARG A 230 4.55 2.52 -1.83
C ARG A 230 4.09 1.63 -0.69
N TRP A 231 2.88 1.88 -0.23
CA TRP A 231 2.08 0.95 0.55
C TRP A 231 1.14 0.19 -0.40
N GLU A 232 1.17 -1.14 -0.36
CA GLU A 232 0.38 -2.01 -1.23
C GLU A 232 -0.25 -3.13 -0.41
N VAL A 233 -1.56 -3.30 -0.53
CA VAL A 233 -2.30 -4.41 0.06
C VAL A 233 -2.95 -5.25 -1.03
N VAL A 234 -2.57 -6.52 -1.06
CA VAL A 234 -3.14 -7.55 -1.91
C VAL A 234 -4.25 -8.28 -1.16
N LEU A 235 -5.45 -8.26 -1.71
CA LEU A 235 -6.62 -9.00 -1.25
C LEU A 235 -6.91 -10.19 -2.18
N LYS A 236 -7.32 -11.32 -1.61
CA LYS A 236 -7.78 -12.52 -2.33
C LYS A 236 -9.00 -13.12 -1.63
N LYS A 237 -9.85 -13.80 -2.40
CA LYS A 237 -11.08 -14.52 -2.00
C LYS A 237 -11.66 -14.06 -0.66
N ASP A 238 -11.51 -14.80 0.44
CA ASP A 238 -12.14 -14.50 1.73
C ASP A 238 -11.85 -13.08 2.27
N ALA A 239 -10.69 -12.50 1.91
CA ALA A 239 -10.36 -11.11 2.26
C ALA A 239 -11.06 -10.08 1.36
N LEU A 240 -11.39 -10.41 0.12
CA LEU A 240 -12.24 -9.59 -0.74
C LEU A 240 -13.66 -9.57 -0.18
N ASP A 241 -14.21 -10.74 0.14
CA ASP A 241 -15.56 -10.90 0.70
C ASP A 241 -15.72 -10.10 2.01
N SER A 242 -14.75 -10.23 2.91
CA SER A 242 -14.73 -9.51 4.19
C SER A 242 -14.58 -7.98 4.07
N ASN A 243 -14.25 -7.49 2.88
CA ASN A 243 -14.11 -6.06 2.58
C ASN A 243 -15.09 -5.60 1.47
N GLY A 244 -16.07 -6.43 1.09
CA GLY A 244 -17.12 -6.06 0.14
C GLY A 244 -16.66 -5.88 -1.31
N PHE A 245 -15.66 -6.65 -1.77
CA PHE A 245 -15.14 -6.58 -3.14
C PHE A 245 -15.36 -7.90 -3.91
N ASN A 246 -16.60 -8.36 -4.03
CA ASN A 246 -16.89 -9.67 -4.62
C ASN A 246 -17.00 -9.60 -6.14
N LEU A 247 -17.69 -8.58 -6.66
CA LEU A 247 -17.98 -8.36 -8.06
C LEU A 247 -17.30 -7.09 -8.57
N LEU A 248 -17.09 -6.98 -9.88
CA LEU A 248 -16.64 -5.72 -10.48
C LEU A 248 -17.63 -4.58 -10.24
N SER A 249 -18.93 -4.87 -10.15
CA SER A 249 -19.98 -3.92 -9.81
C SER A 249 -19.93 -3.42 -8.35
N ASP A 250 -19.24 -4.13 -7.46
CA ASP A 250 -19.00 -3.67 -6.09
C ASP A 250 -17.91 -2.59 -6.02
N LEU A 251 -17.12 -2.42 -7.09
CA LEU A 251 -16.06 -1.41 -7.12
C LEU A 251 -16.66 -0.02 -7.25
N THR A 252 -16.76 0.67 -6.13
CA THR A 252 -17.02 2.11 -6.08
C THR A 252 -15.86 2.80 -5.40
N GLN A 253 -15.72 4.10 -5.65
CA GLN A 253 -14.71 4.90 -4.98
C GLN A 253 -14.92 4.95 -3.46
N GLU A 254 -16.18 5.05 -3.02
CA GLU A 254 -16.55 5.00 -1.60
C GLU A 254 -16.13 3.67 -0.95
N GLN A 255 -16.42 2.55 -1.59
CA GLN A 255 -16.03 1.22 -1.09
C GLN A 255 -14.51 1.07 -1.04
N LEU A 256 -13.80 1.61 -2.04
CA LEU A 256 -12.33 1.61 -2.06
C LEU A 256 -11.75 2.45 -0.91
N ASP A 257 -12.32 3.62 -0.63
CA ASP A 257 -11.84 4.49 0.44
C ASP A 257 -12.13 3.90 1.84
N ILE A 258 -13.34 3.38 2.08
CA ILE A 258 -13.69 2.71 3.35
C ILE A 258 -12.84 1.44 3.55
N GLY A 259 -12.74 0.59 2.53
CA GLY A 259 -11.93 -0.61 2.56
C GLY A 259 -10.44 -0.30 2.72
N GLY A 260 -9.95 0.70 2.00
CA GLY A 260 -8.58 1.20 2.08
C GLY A 260 -8.21 1.68 3.49
N LEU A 261 -9.06 2.48 4.13
CA LEU A 261 -8.86 2.94 5.52
C LEU A 261 -8.81 1.78 6.52
N LYS A 262 -9.73 0.83 6.41
CA LYS A 262 -9.72 -0.38 7.25
C LYS A 262 -8.43 -1.19 7.07
N LEU A 263 -7.93 -1.30 5.84
CA LEU A 263 -6.68 -1.98 5.52
C LEU A 263 -5.45 -1.19 6.00
N TRP A 264 -5.49 0.13 5.91
CA TRP A 264 -4.48 1.02 6.45
C TRP A 264 -4.35 0.82 7.97
N GLU A 265 -5.46 0.87 8.70
CA GLU A 265 -5.50 0.57 10.12
C GLU A 265 -5.04 -0.85 10.43
N TRP A 266 -5.49 -1.85 9.67
CA TRP A 266 -5.04 -3.23 9.82
C TRP A 266 -3.52 -3.38 9.67
N SER A 267 -2.94 -2.67 8.69
CA SER A 267 -1.52 -2.70 8.36
C SER A 267 -0.63 -2.06 9.43
N GLN A 268 -1.19 -1.11 10.19
CA GLN A 268 -0.47 -0.31 11.18
C GLN A 268 0.70 0.51 10.59
N ALA A 269 0.68 0.78 9.28
CA ALA A 269 1.76 1.48 8.58
C ALA A 269 1.87 2.97 8.95
N GLY A 270 0.78 3.59 9.40
CA GLY A 270 0.76 4.98 9.87
C GLY A 270 1.21 5.18 11.32
N ARG A 271 1.82 4.16 11.95
CA ARG A 271 2.33 4.27 13.31
C ARG A 271 3.52 5.23 13.38
N ARG A 272 3.68 5.85 14.54
CA ARG A 272 4.73 6.85 14.77
C ARG A 272 6.06 6.16 15.03
N ILE A 273 7.03 6.41 14.15
CA ILE A 273 8.40 5.93 14.27
C ILE A 273 9.19 6.99 15.05
N VAL A 274 9.53 6.67 16.29
CA VAL A 274 10.35 7.50 17.15
C VAL A 274 11.82 7.41 16.74
N ARG A 275 12.46 8.58 16.59
CA ARG A 275 13.84 8.70 16.13
C ARG A 275 14.83 9.06 17.24
N THR A 276 14.36 9.58 18.38
CA THR A 276 15.25 9.98 19.48
C THR A 276 15.00 9.16 20.74
N ARG A 277 16.08 8.85 21.45
CA ARG A 277 16.03 8.05 22.68
C ARG A 277 15.24 8.74 23.79
N ASN A 278 15.42 10.05 23.95
CA ASN A 278 14.74 10.83 24.99
C ASN A 278 13.24 10.85 24.75
N TYR A 279 12.80 11.11 23.52
CA TYR A 279 11.38 11.10 23.18
C TYR A 279 10.78 9.71 23.33
N LEU A 280 11.51 8.65 22.97
CA LEU A 280 11.04 7.28 23.19
C LEU A 280 10.77 7.01 24.68
N TRP A 281 11.69 7.42 25.55
CA TRP A 281 11.52 7.29 27.00
C TRP A 281 10.36 8.12 27.53
N GLU A 282 10.19 9.36 27.06
CA GLU A 282 9.05 10.22 27.40
C GLU A 282 7.72 9.55 27.05
N GLN A 283 7.58 8.99 25.85
CA GLN A 283 6.36 8.30 25.44
C GLN A 283 6.09 7.05 26.30
N ILE A 284 7.11 6.25 26.61
CA ILE A 284 6.97 5.07 27.47
C ILE A 284 6.59 5.46 28.91
N ASN A 285 7.01 6.63 29.39
CA ASN A 285 6.65 7.10 30.72
C ASN A 285 5.16 7.42 30.87
N LEU A 286 4.43 7.62 29.76
CA LEU A 286 2.98 7.80 29.76
C LEU A 286 2.21 6.52 30.12
N LEU A 287 2.82 5.34 30.00
CA LEU A 287 2.18 4.08 30.37
C LEU A 287 1.88 4.02 31.88
N GLU A 288 0.71 3.53 32.25
CA GLU A 288 0.38 3.17 33.64
C GLU A 288 1.04 1.83 34.02
N ALA A 289 2.37 1.84 34.16
CA ALA A 289 3.17 0.65 34.42
C ALA A 289 4.30 0.93 35.42
N SER A 290 4.80 -0.13 36.06
CA SER A 290 5.96 -0.05 36.95
C SER A 290 7.20 0.45 36.18
N LYS A 291 8.11 1.15 36.87
CA LYS A 291 9.38 1.63 36.29
C LYS A 291 10.19 0.49 35.66
N ASN A 292 10.20 -0.68 36.29
CA ASN A 292 10.88 -1.86 35.78
C ASN A 292 10.26 -2.37 34.47
N ASP A 293 8.94 -2.39 34.36
CA ASP A 293 8.26 -2.77 33.12
C ASP A 293 8.52 -1.79 31.99
N LYS A 294 8.53 -0.48 32.29
CA LYS A 294 8.88 0.57 31.33
C LYS A 294 10.30 0.40 30.80
N LEU A 295 11.27 0.12 31.66
CA LEU A 295 12.66 -0.15 31.27
C LEU A 295 12.79 -1.40 30.39
N LYS A 296 12.12 -2.49 30.76
CA LYS A 296 12.12 -3.73 29.95
C LYS A 296 11.48 -3.51 28.59
N TYR A 297 10.38 -2.76 28.53
CA TYR A 297 9.70 -2.44 27.29
C TYR A 297 10.54 -1.52 26.38
N PHE A 298 11.22 -0.53 26.96
CA PHE A 298 12.16 0.32 26.24
C PHE A 298 13.30 -0.50 25.61
N ALA A 299 13.91 -1.39 26.39
CA ALA A 299 14.95 -2.29 25.88
C ALA A 299 14.40 -3.25 24.80
N TYR A 300 13.16 -3.71 24.94
CA TYR A 300 12.48 -4.54 23.94
C TYR A 300 12.33 -3.83 22.59
N LEU A 301 11.90 -2.57 22.60
CA LEU A 301 11.75 -1.78 21.36
C LEU A 301 13.09 -1.59 20.66
N ILE A 302 14.15 -1.21 21.40
CA ILE A 302 15.49 -1.03 20.83
C ILE A 302 16.01 -2.34 20.20
N LEU A 303 15.94 -3.45 20.94
CA LEU A 303 16.49 -4.72 20.46
C LEU A 303 15.71 -5.28 19.26
N THR A 304 14.38 -5.13 19.24
CA THR A 304 13.54 -5.58 18.11
C THR A 304 13.87 -4.83 16.82
N CYS A 305 14.25 -3.56 16.92
CA CYS A 305 14.62 -2.75 15.76
C CYS A 305 16.03 -3.04 15.26
N SER A 306 16.94 -3.49 16.13
CA SER A 306 18.30 -3.91 15.76
C SER A 306 18.41 -5.35 15.22
N ASP A 307 17.29 -6.00 14.90
CA ASP A 307 17.20 -7.42 14.54
C ASP A 307 17.85 -8.35 15.59
N MET A 308 17.95 -7.88 16.84
CA MET A 308 18.50 -8.64 17.96
C MET A 308 17.37 -9.32 18.72
N THR A 309 17.57 -10.57 19.09
CA THR A 309 16.62 -11.27 19.95
C THR A 309 16.69 -10.70 21.36
N PHE A 310 15.62 -10.02 21.78
CA PHE A 310 15.40 -9.81 23.21
C PHE A 310 15.30 -11.20 23.85
N GLY A 311 16.23 -11.53 24.75
CA GLY A 311 16.38 -12.86 25.36
C GLY A 311 15.06 -13.43 25.86
N GLU A 312 14.98 -14.76 26.05
CA GLU A 312 13.75 -15.56 26.26
C GLU A 312 12.53 -14.77 26.80
N THR A 313 11.79 -14.14 25.87
CA THR A 313 10.57 -13.43 26.24
C THR A 313 9.48 -14.46 26.42
N SER A 314 9.03 -14.61 27.68
CA SER A 314 7.85 -15.44 27.96
C SER A 314 6.67 -14.97 27.10
N VAL A 315 5.76 -15.90 26.77
CA VAL A 315 4.54 -15.57 26.00
C VAL A 315 3.74 -14.45 26.68
N ALA A 316 3.72 -14.45 28.02
CA ALA A 316 3.08 -13.40 28.81
C ALA A 316 3.75 -12.03 28.61
N MET A 317 5.08 -11.96 28.56
CA MET A 317 5.81 -10.71 28.32
C MET A 317 5.59 -10.18 26.91
N ARG A 318 5.61 -11.05 25.89
CA ARG A 318 5.27 -10.66 24.50
C ARG A 318 3.86 -10.11 24.38
N ARG A 319 2.89 -10.75 25.04
CA ARG A 319 1.50 -10.28 25.07
C ARG A 319 1.40 -8.92 25.77
N LYS A 320 2.10 -8.73 26.89
CA LYS A 320 2.15 -7.46 27.63
C LYS A 320 2.74 -6.33 26.77
N PHE A 321 3.89 -6.54 26.14
CA PHE A 321 4.52 -5.54 25.27
C PHE A 321 3.73 -5.28 23.99
N SER A 322 3.04 -6.28 23.45
CA SER A 322 2.09 -6.07 22.36
C SER A 322 0.94 -5.14 22.77
N ASN A 323 0.46 -5.24 24.01
CA ASN A 323 -0.56 -4.33 24.52
C ASN A 323 -0.02 -2.89 24.70
N TYR A 324 1.18 -2.73 25.26
CA TYR A 324 1.83 -1.41 25.35
C TYR A 324 2.04 -0.76 23.97
N ASN A 325 2.42 -1.55 22.97
CA ASN A 325 2.53 -1.08 21.58
C ASN A 325 1.18 -0.61 21.03
N LYS A 326 0.08 -1.29 21.36
CA LYS A 326 -1.26 -0.89 20.92
C LYS A 326 -1.69 0.43 21.58
N GLU A 327 -1.38 0.58 22.86
CA GLU A 327 -1.71 1.75 23.68
C GLU A 327 -0.94 3.00 23.22
N LEU A 328 0.39 2.92 23.12
CA LEU A 328 1.22 4.06 22.74
C LEU A 328 1.20 4.34 21.23
N GLY A 329 1.09 3.29 20.42
CA GLY A 329 1.09 3.43 18.97
C GLY A 329 2.39 3.93 18.36
N ILE A 330 3.51 3.61 19.00
CA ILE A 330 4.84 3.99 18.57
C ILE A 330 5.67 2.78 18.15
N SER A 331 6.65 3.01 17.29
CA SER A 331 7.80 2.15 17.06
C SER A 331 9.07 3.00 17.12
N CYS A 332 10.24 2.41 16.90
CA CYS A 332 11.49 3.14 16.76
C CYS A 332 12.33 2.60 15.60
N SER A 333 13.30 3.37 15.13
CA SER A 333 14.39 2.86 14.26
C SER A 333 15.52 2.29 15.13
N SER A 334 16.37 1.44 14.56
CA SER A 334 17.56 0.90 15.23
C SER A 334 18.57 2.01 15.54
N GLU A 335 18.65 3.00 14.66
CA GLU A 335 19.43 4.21 14.82
C GLU A 335 18.59 5.26 15.55
N LEU A 336 18.50 5.14 16.88
CA LEU A 336 18.01 6.24 17.71
C LEU A 336 19.03 7.38 17.70
N ILE A 337 18.92 8.26 16.70
CA ILE A 337 19.81 9.40 16.49
C ILE A 337 19.64 10.41 17.63
N SER A 338 20.74 10.80 18.28
CA SER A 338 20.76 11.83 19.33
C SER A 338 20.86 13.26 18.78
N ARG A 339 20.97 13.43 17.45
CA ARG A 339 21.46 14.66 16.81
C ARG A 339 20.46 15.42 15.94
N ASN A 340 19.25 14.89 15.69
CA ASN A 340 18.25 15.59 14.87
C ASN A 340 17.10 16.09 15.77
N ASN A 341 16.62 17.32 15.51
CA ASN A 341 15.45 17.88 16.20
C ASN A 341 14.14 17.11 15.91
N ILE A 342 14.16 16.20 14.93
CA ILE A 342 13.00 15.38 14.57
C ILE A 342 12.86 14.25 15.59
N LYS A 343 11.88 14.39 16.49
CA LYS A 343 11.56 13.43 17.54
C LYS A 343 10.95 12.15 16.98
N SER A 344 10.09 12.28 15.96
CA SER A 344 9.43 11.14 15.32
C SER A 344 8.93 11.46 13.93
N VAL A 345 8.66 10.42 13.15
CA VAL A 345 8.07 10.51 11.82
C VAL A 345 6.91 9.52 11.67
N TYR A 346 5.97 9.78 10.78
CA TYR A 346 4.93 8.81 10.41
C TYR A 346 4.41 9.07 9.00
N LEU A 347 3.88 8.03 8.37
CA LEU A 347 3.18 8.15 7.10
C LEU A 347 1.76 8.65 7.35
N ASP A 348 1.40 9.80 6.77
CA ASP A 348 0.05 10.34 6.85
C ASP A 348 -0.72 10.00 5.58
N ILE A 349 -1.71 9.11 5.74
CA ILE A 349 -2.55 8.64 4.66
C ILE A 349 -3.35 9.76 4.02
N THR A 350 -3.70 10.81 4.77
CA THR A 350 -4.54 11.91 4.28
C THR A 350 -3.76 12.86 3.39
N SER A 351 -2.48 13.08 3.68
CA SER A 351 -1.62 13.95 2.87
C SER A 351 -0.85 13.18 1.80
N GLY A 352 -0.73 11.86 1.90
CA GLY A 352 0.16 11.06 1.04
C GLY A 352 1.64 11.42 1.24
N CYS A 353 2.00 11.89 2.42
CA CYS A 353 3.36 12.36 2.73
C CYS A 353 3.87 11.76 4.03
N LEU A 354 5.19 11.90 4.23
CA LEU A 354 5.81 11.74 5.54
C LEU A 354 5.58 12.99 6.38
N VAL A 355 5.15 12.80 7.63
CA VAL A 355 5.04 13.87 8.62
C VAL A 355 6.17 13.74 9.63
N GLU A 356 6.88 14.84 9.85
CA GLU A 356 7.92 14.96 10.87
C GLU A 356 7.41 15.73 12.09
N VAL A 357 7.74 15.24 13.28
CA VAL A 357 7.36 15.85 14.56
C VAL A 357 8.64 16.25 15.29
N ASN A 358 8.76 17.54 15.63
CA ASN A 358 9.92 18.12 16.31
C ASN A 358 9.77 18.27 17.83
#